data_AF-A0A0C2JBY4-F1
#
_entry.id   AF-A0A0C2JBY4-F1
#
_cell.length_a   1.000
_cell.length_b   1.000
_cell.length_c   1.000
_cell.angle_alpha   90.00
_cell.angle_beta   90.00
_cell.angle_gamma   90.00
#
_symmetry.space_group_name_H-M   'P 1'
#
loop_
_entity.id
_entity.type
_entity.pdbx_description
1 polymer ?
#
loop_
_entity_poly.entity_id
_entity_poly.type
_entity_poly.pdbx_seq_one_letter_code
_entity_poly.pdbx_strand_id
1 'polypeptide(L)'
;MTKNKKQQLYIIYFTLVVYPMIDKTANDWLYMILKELYDSVRMYIEKNLFKDVSLENQFHLTQYYLKSLITLKIPMSNLERAMLNWFFKFLSAKQHLSNVY
;
A
#
# COMPACT_ATOMS: atom_id res chain seq x y z
N MET A 1 13.33 4.71 -3.24
CA MET A 1 13.00 3.82 -4.38
C MET A 1 13.52 4.45 -5.68
N THR A 2 13.95 3.64 -6.65
CA THR A 2 14.29 4.13 -8.00
C THR A 2 13.01 4.47 -8.79
N LYS A 3 13.13 5.25 -9.88
CA LYS A 3 12.01 5.56 -10.78
C LYS A 3 11.29 4.30 -11.27
N ASN A 4 12.03 3.28 -11.68
CA ASN A 4 11.46 2.01 -12.16
C ASN A 4 10.65 1.30 -11.08
N LYS A 5 11.14 1.27 -9.83
CA LYS A 5 10.41 0.66 -8.70
C LYS A 5 9.11 1.43 -8.39
N LYS A 6 9.12 2.76 -8.48
CA LYS A 6 7.90 3.58 -8.33
C LYS A 6 6.88 3.27 -9.43
N GLN A 7 7.33 3.18 -10.69
CA GLN A 7 6.46 2.84 -11.82
C GLN A 7 5.83 1.45 -11.67
N GLN A 8 6.61 0.46 -11.25
CA GLN A 8 6.08 -0.88 -10.95
C GLN A 8 5.01 -0.83 -9.87
N LEU A 9 5.25 -0.09 -8.78
CA LEU A 9 4.27 0.08 -7.71
C LEU A 9 2.98 0.74 -8.20
N TYR A 10 3.07 1.73 -9.10
CA TYR A 10 1.90 2.35 -9.72
C TYR A 10 1.12 1.39 -10.60
N ILE A 11 1.79 0.57 -11.42
CA ILE A 11 1.12 -0.46 -12.23
C ILE A 11 0.32 -1.39 -11.32
N ILE A 12 0.93 -1.88 -10.24
CA ILE A 12 0.27 -2.73 -9.25
C ILE A 12 -0.91 -2.01 -8.61
N TYR A 13 -0.74 -0.74 -8.21
CA TYR A 13 -1.82 0.07 -7.65
C TYR A 13 -3.00 0.19 -8.61
N PHE A 14 -2.74 0.49 -9.89
CA PHE A 14 -3.80 0.58 -10.89
C PHE A 14 -4.47 -0.77 -11.15
N THR A 15 -3.71 -1.87 -11.14
CA THR A 15 -4.28 -3.23 -11.17
C THR A 15 -5.28 -3.44 -10.02
N LEU A 16 -4.94 -3.02 -8.79
CA LEU A 16 -5.86 -3.09 -7.65
C LEU A 16 -7.08 -2.16 -7.81
N VAL A 17 -6.94 -1.02 -8.47
CA VAL A 17 -8.06 -0.11 -8.75
C VAL A 17 -9.07 -0.76 -9.69
N VAL A 18 -8.60 -1.41 -10.75
CA VAL A 18 -9.47 -2.04 -11.76
C VAL A 18 -9.93 -3.44 -11.35
N TYR A 19 -9.23 -4.11 -10.42
CA TYR A 19 -9.53 -5.48 -10.01
C TYR A 19 -11.01 -5.75 -9.66
N PRO A 20 -11.74 -4.88 -8.93
CA PRO A 20 -13.16 -5.11 -8.64
C PRO A 20 -14.07 -5.14 -9.88
N MET A 21 -13.63 -4.54 -10.99
CA MET A 21 -14.34 -4.49 -12.28
C MET A 21 -14.01 -5.69 -13.18
N ILE A 22 -12.93 -6.41 -12.88
CA ILE A 22 -12.54 -7.61 -13.60
C ILE A 22 -13.49 -8.75 -13.19
N ASP A 23 -13.91 -9.57 -14.16
CA ASP A 23 -14.67 -10.77 -13.86
C ASP A 23 -13.84 -11.69 -12.94
N LYS A 24 -14.31 -11.82 -11.70
CA LYS A 24 -13.64 -12.56 -10.64
C LYS A 24 -13.57 -14.05 -10.97
N THR A 25 -14.59 -14.59 -11.62
CA THR A 25 -14.68 -16.03 -11.92
C THR A 25 -13.65 -16.48 -12.94
N ALA A 26 -13.17 -15.56 -13.79
CA ALA A 26 -12.12 -15.82 -14.76
C ALA A 26 -10.69 -15.62 -14.21
N ASN A 27 -10.52 -15.05 -13.00
CA ASN A 27 -9.24 -14.50 -12.55
C ASN A 27 -8.86 -14.82 -11.09
N ASP A 28 -9.26 -15.97 -10.57
CA ASP A 28 -8.88 -16.42 -9.22
C ASP A 28 -7.36 -16.43 -8.99
N TRP A 29 -6.58 -16.71 -10.04
CA TRP A 29 -5.11 -16.67 -9.96
C TRP A 29 -4.57 -15.25 -9.66
N LEU A 30 -5.23 -14.21 -10.18
CA LEU A 30 -4.84 -12.82 -9.95
C LEU A 30 -5.07 -12.43 -8.49
N TYR A 31 -6.16 -12.90 -7.89
CA TYR A 31 -6.41 -12.73 -6.45
C TYR A 31 -5.24 -13.28 -5.62
N MET A 32 -4.81 -14.51 -5.93
CA MET A 32 -3.73 -15.17 -5.20
C MET A 32 -2.42 -14.38 -5.29
N ILE A 33 -2.05 -13.93 -6.49
CA ILE A 33 -0.83 -13.12 -6.69
C ILE A 33 -0.91 -11.79 -5.93
N LEU A 34 -2.04 -11.10 -6.00
CA LEU A 34 -2.21 -9.82 -5.29
C LEU A 34 -2.17 -10.02 -3.76
N LYS A 35 -2.68 -11.15 -3.27
CA LYS A 35 -2.62 -11.51 -1.85
C LYS A 35 -1.19 -11.85 -1.41
N GLU A 36 -0.43 -12.65 -2.17
CA GLU A 36 0.98 -12.94 -1.87
C GLU A 36 1.84 -11.67 -1.86
N LEU A 37 1.57 -10.76 -2.80
CA LEU A 37 2.23 -9.47 -2.84
C LEU A 37 1.89 -8.62 -1.62
N TYR A 38 0.61 -8.59 -1.20
CA TYR A 38 0.18 -7.92 0.02
C TYR A 38 0.94 -8.49 1.24
N ASP A 39 0.97 -9.82 1.39
CA ASP A 39 1.64 -10.49 2.51
C ASP A 39 3.15 -10.15 2.54
N SER A 40 3.80 -10.08 1.36
CA SER A 40 5.19 -9.67 1.23
C SER A 40 5.44 -8.22 1.66
N VAL A 41 4.57 -7.29 1.23
CA VAL A 41 4.68 -5.87 1.60
C VAL A 41 4.36 -5.65 3.07
N ARG A 42 3.38 -6.37 3.62
CA ARG A 42 3.09 -6.37 5.05
C ARG A 42 4.33 -6.77 5.85
N MET A 43 4.99 -7.88 5.51
CA MET A 43 6.22 -8.29 6.17
C MET A 43 7.34 -7.25 6.06
N TYR A 44 7.47 -6.58 4.91
CA TYR A 44 8.44 -5.50 4.73
C TYR A 44 8.16 -4.31 5.65
N ILE A 45 6.89 -3.90 5.74
CA ILE A 45 6.43 -2.80 6.59
C ILE A 45 6.63 -3.11 8.08
N GLU A 46 6.26 -4.33 8.52
CA GLU A 46 6.42 -4.78 9.90
C GLU A 46 7.90 -4.85 10.33
N LYS A 47 8.80 -5.31 9.44
CA LYS A 47 10.23 -5.45 9.76
C LYS A 47 10.99 -4.13 9.74
N ASN A 48 10.67 -3.22 8.81
CA ASN A 48 11.49 -2.02 8.57
C ASN A 48 10.87 -0.71 9.09
N LEU A 49 9.69 -0.77 9.72
CA LEU A 49 9.06 0.29 10.51
C LEU A 49 9.30 1.72 9.96
N PHE A 50 9.18 1.89 8.63
CA PHE A 50 9.39 3.15 7.91
C PHE A 50 10.70 3.92 8.19
N LYS A 51 11.68 3.36 8.91
CA LYS A 51 12.83 4.10 9.45
C LYS A 51 13.80 4.56 8.36
N ASP A 52 13.92 3.80 7.26
CA ASP A 52 14.91 4.03 6.21
C ASP A 52 14.31 4.42 4.85
N VAL A 53 13.02 4.71 4.83
CA VAL A 53 12.29 5.04 3.60
C VAL A 53 11.97 6.53 3.59
N SER A 54 12.29 7.25 2.51
CA SER A 54 11.90 8.67 2.39
C SER A 54 10.38 8.83 2.46
N LEU A 55 9.90 9.94 3.02
CA LEU A 55 8.47 10.20 3.24
C LEU A 55 7.60 9.95 1.98
N GLU A 56 8.04 10.41 0.81
CA GLU A 56 7.35 10.17 -0.47
C GLU A 56 7.19 8.66 -0.76
N ASN A 57 8.23 7.86 -0.52
CA ASN A 57 8.15 6.42 -0.74
C ASN A 57 7.28 5.73 0.32
N GLN A 58 7.29 6.22 1.57
CA GLN A 58 6.36 5.75 2.61
C GLN A 58 4.92 6.01 2.18
N PHE A 59 4.64 7.18 1.63
CA PHE A 59 3.32 7.55 1.15
C PHE A 59 2.82 6.60 0.05
N HIS A 60 3.64 6.35 -0.98
CA HIS A 60 3.26 5.42 -2.05
C HIS A 60 3.05 3.98 -1.56
N LEU A 61 3.90 3.50 -0.65
CA LEU A 61 3.73 2.17 -0.06
C LEU A 61 2.45 2.09 0.77
N THR A 62 2.14 3.12 1.56
CA THR A 62 0.89 3.21 2.32
C THR A 62 -0.33 3.25 1.41
N GLN A 63 -0.30 4.02 0.32
CA GLN A 63 -1.39 4.05 -0.67
C GLN A 63 -1.65 2.68 -1.28
N TYR A 64 -0.59 2.00 -1.75
CA TYR A 64 -0.68 0.63 -2.24
C TYR A 64 -1.26 -0.31 -1.18
N TYR A 65 -0.72 -0.27 0.03
CA TYR A 65 -1.08 -1.18 1.11
C TYR A 65 -2.56 -1.04 1.51
N LEU A 66 -3.05 0.20 1.67
CA LEU A 66 -4.46 0.49 1.91
C LEU A 66 -5.35 0.01 0.77
N LYS A 67 -4.91 0.23 -0.48
CA LYS A 67 -5.68 -0.20 -1.65
C LYS A 67 -5.80 -1.72 -1.70
N SER A 68 -4.74 -2.45 -1.37
CA SER A 68 -4.76 -3.92 -1.27
C SER A 68 -5.75 -4.40 -0.21
N LEU A 69 -5.71 -3.85 1.00
CA LEU A 69 -6.64 -4.19 2.08
C LEU A 69 -8.10 -4.08 1.64
N ILE A 70 -8.46 -2.93 1.06
CA ILE A 70 -9.84 -2.64 0.65
C ILE A 70 -10.25 -3.55 -0.52
N THR A 71 -9.40 -3.65 -1.54
CA THR A 71 -9.70 -4.37 -2.78
C THR A 71 -9.84 -5.86 -2.54
N LEU A 72 -8.95 -6.43 -1.73
CA LEU A 72 -8.91 -7.86 -1.42
C LEU A 72 -9.78 -8.23 -0.20
N LYS A 73 -10.43 -7.25 0.44
CA LYS A 73 -11.24 -7.42 1.65
C LYS A 73 -10.49 -8.10 2.80
N ILE A 74 -9.20 -7.80 2.94
CA ILE A 74 -8.36 -8.36 4.00
C ILE A 74 -8.65 -7.61 5.31
N PRO A 75 -8.93 -8.31 6.42
CA PRO A 75 -9.15 -7.65 7.70
C PRO A 75 -7.85 -7.02 8.21
N MET A 76 -7.96 -5.74 8.59
CA MET A 76 -6.84 -4.99 9.17
C MET A 76 -6.65 -5.38 10.64
N SER A 77 -5.43 -5.75 11.01
CA SER A 77 -5.02 -6.03 12.39
C SER A 77 -4.82 -4.75 13.22
N ASN A 78 -4.75 -4.92 14.54
CA ASN A 78 -4.52 -3.81 15.46
C ASN A 78 -3.14 -3.15 15.25
N LEU A 79 -2.12 -3.93 14.91
CA LEU A 79 -0.77 -3.41 14.63
C LEU A 79 -0.79 -2.51 13.39
N GLU A 80 -1.37 -3.00 12.30
CA GLU A 80 -1.49 -2.26 11.03
C GLU A 80 -2.29 -0.96 11.21
N ARG A 81 -3.38 -1.01 12.00
CA ARG A 81 -4.16 0.17 12.38
C ARG A 81 -3.33 1.18 13.15
N ALA A 82 -2.56 0.74 14.14
CA ALA A 82 -1.69 1.62 14.93
C ALA A 82 -0.62 2.29 14.04
N MET A 83 -0.03 1.53 13.12
CA MET A 83 0.96 2.04 12.17
C MET A 83 0.38 3.09 11.23
N LEU A 84 -0.79 2.84 10.65
CA LEU A 84 -1.48 3.80 9.78
C LEU A 84 -1.85 5.07 10.55
N ASN A 85 -2.37 4.94 11.78
CA ASN A 85 -2.67 6.08 12.62
C ASN A 85 -1.43 6.92 12.94
N TRP A 86 -0.29 6.28 13.24
CA TRP A 86 0.97 6.98 13.43
C TRP A 86 1.41 7.72 12.16
N PHE A 87 1.33 7.06 11.00
CA PHE A 87 1.71 7.66 9.72
C PHE A 87 0.82 8.85 9.34
N PHE A 88 -0.50 8.76 9.52
CA PHE A 88 -1.40 9.87 9.27
C PHE A 88 -1.16 11.04 10.23
N LYS A 89 -0.93 10.78 11.53
CA LYS A 89 -0.54 11.84 12.47
C LYS A 89 0.77 12.52 12.06
N PHE A 90 1.75 11.73 11.61
CA PHE A 90 3.02 12.25 11.12
C PHE A 90 2.84 13.14 9.88
N LEU A 91 2.00 12.73 8.93
CA LEU A 91 1.67 13.54 7.76
C LEU A 91 0.97 14.85 8.14
N SER A 92 -0.05 14.78 9.01
CA SER A 92 -0.78 15.97 9.48
C SER A 92 0.13 16.98 10.19
N ALA A 93 1.12 16.50 10.93
CA ALA A 93 2.10 17.36 11.59
C ALA A 93 3.06 18.07 10.60
N LYS A 94 3.18 17.58 9.36
CA LYS A 94 4.03 18.16 8.32
C LYS A 94 3.27 19.04 7.33
N GLN A 95 2.28 19.79 7.82
CA GLN A 95 1.30 20.57 7.05
C GLN A 95 1.91 21.50 5.96
N HIS A 96 3.18 21.90 6.03
CA HIS A 96 3.88 22.57 4.92
C HIS A 96 4.05 21.73 3.63
N LEU A 97 3.83 20.41 3.70
CA LEU A 97 3.85 19.48 2.55
C LEU A 97 2.45 19.18 1.99
N SER A 98 1.36 19.67 2.62
CA SER A 98 0.00 19.40 2.13
C SER A 98 -0.32 20.08 0.81
N ASN A 99 0.52 21.03 0.38
CA ASN A 99 0.37 21.72 -0.90
C ASN A 99 1.06 20.98 -2.06
N VAL A 100 1.70 19.84 -1.82
CA VAL A 100 2.49 19.10 -2.82
C VAL A 100 1.89 17.71 -3.14
N TYR A 101 1.00 17.17 -2.30
CA TYR A 101 0.43 15.82 -2.46
C TYR A 101 -1.07 15.78 -2.18
#